data_AF-A0A9X3I7E1-F1
#
_entry.id   AF-A0A9X3I7E1-F1
#
_cell.length_a   1.000
_cell.length_b   1.000
_cell.length_c   1.000
_cell.angle_alpha   90.00
_cell.angle_beta   90.00
_cell.angle_gamma   90.00
#
_symmetry.space_group_name_H-M   'P 1'
#
loop_
_entity.id
_entity.type
_entity.pdbx_description
1 polymer ?
#
loop_
_entity_poly.entity_id
_entity_poly.type
_entity_poly.pdbx_seq_one_letter_code
_entity_poly.pdbx_strand_id
1 'polypeptide(L)'
;MGIRIDNRADFSSDQLATMSEGLDRMSCPASAEVVICDDFVSEVRNLLSSTTYDTARGTNVVAAKTIPVSDDCQVIVVNAEPVRGLELAQLGRLLAHEAGHALIHSRMEGHPDLDLRSPQMGEQVLYALATTALDEYRVERAVYAQGFPLAQEVDWPAAGQVATDVNLDVMEAVVDKTNANDVERLAGDIAAVHNWSSKKMAYIAAAVAADAMPGTVDVLTEQQVDWADYLEGTWSHRLAAYRLAPDASSPASADQLRRIVAKLLTVERHYLTAMGFFYREYRDTWGFHRRKDNSLFAARFERAARVVMERAGSE
;
A
#
# COMPACT_ATOMS: atom_id res chain seq x y z
N MET A 1 16.02 -23.08 15.49
CA MET A 1 14.89 -23.68 14.75
C MET A 1 14.55 -22.72 13.64
N GLY A 2 14.52 -23.16 12.38
CA GLY A 2 14.17 -22.29 11.25
C GLY A 2 12.67 -22.07 11.17
N ILE A 3 12.25 -21.04 10.44
CA ILE A 3 10.84 -20.71 10.20
C ILE A 3 10.20 -21.83 9.38
N ARG A 4 8.96 -22.20 9.75
CA ARG A 4 8.23 -23.26 9.05
C ARG A 4 7.64 -22.71 7.76
N ILE A 5 8.03 -23.29 6.63
CA ILE A 5 7.42 -23.05 5.32
C ILE A 5 6.58 -24.27 4.94
N ASP A 6 5.26 -24.09 4.86
CA ASP A 6 4.29 -25.05 4.35
C ASP A 6 4.10 -24.84 2.84
N ASN A 7 4.82 -25.64 2.05
CA ASN A 7 4.81 -25.57 0.59
C ASN A 7 3.69 -26.47 0.01
N ARG A 8 2.52 -25.89 -0.28
CA ARG A 8 1.37 -26.61 -0.86
C ARG A 8 1.25 -26.44 -2.38
N ALA A 9 2.19 -25.72 -3.01
CA ALA A 9 2.13 -25.33 -4.42
C ALA A 9 3.38 -25.73 -5.23
N ASP A 10 4.09 -26.76 -4.74
CA ASP A 10 5.23 -27.42 -5.39
C ASP A 10 6.40 -26.50 -5.78
N PHE A 11 6.70 -25.48 -4.96
CA PHE A 11 7.89 -24.65 -5.14
C PHE A 11 9.18 -25.49 -5.00
N SER A 12 10.18 -25.21 -5.83
CA SER A 12 11.44 -25.95 -5.87
C SER A 12 12.31 -25.68 -4.64
N SER A 13 13.29 -26.56 -4.38
CA SER A 13 14.23 -26.37 -3.26
C SER A 13 15.01 -25.04 -3.36
N ASP A 14 15.38 -24.60 -4.56
CA ASP A 14 16.10 -23.34 -4.76
C ASP A 14 15.21 -22.13 -4.47
N GLN A 15 13.93 -22.20 -4.86
CA GLN A 15 12.95 -21.16 -4.54
C GLN A 15 12.72 -21.10 -3.02
N LEU A 16 12.51 -22.23 -2.36
CA LEU A 16 12.32 -22.31 -0.91
C LEU A 16 13.56 -21.82 -0.13
N ALA A 17 14.76 -22.16 -0.60
CA ALA A 17 16.01 -21.69 0.00
C ALA A 17 16.12 -20.16 -0.08
N THR A 18 15.79 -19.58 -1.24
CA THR A 18 15.83 -18.13 -1.43
C THR A 18 14.76 -17.40 -0.60
N MET A 19 13.56 -17.98 -0.49
CA MET A 19 12.52 -17.50 0.40
C MET A 19 12.98 -17.51 1.87
N SER A 20 13.60 -18.61 2.32
CA SER A 20 14.15 -18.73 3.67
C SER A 20 15.24 -17.69 3.95
N GLU A 21 16.14 -17.44 2.98
CA GLU A 21 17.15 -16.39 3.11
C GLU A 21 16.52 -15.01 3.31
N GLY A 22 15.43 -14.72 2.59
CA GLY A 22 14.63 -13.51 2.75
C GLY A 22 14.14 -13.32 4.18
N LEU A 23 13.52 -14.36 4.74
CA LEU A 23 13.03 -14.37 6.12
C LEU A 23 14.17 -14.16 7.14
N ASP A 24 15.29 -14.87 6.95
CA ASP A 24 16.42 -14.83 7.88
C ASP A 24 17.12 -13.46 7.90
N ARG A 25 17.36 -12.85 6.72
CA ARG A 25 18.01 -11.53 6.61
C ARG A 25 17.19 -10.41 7.25
N MET A 26 15.87 -10.57 7.28
CA MET A 26 14.96 -9.64 7.93
C MET A 26 14.66 -9.99 9.39
N SER A 27 15.35 -10.99 9.94
CA SER A 27 15.17 -11.45 11.33
C SER A 27 13.71 -11.77 11.64
N CYS A 28 13.03 -12.45 10.70
CA CYS A 28 11.65 -12.83 10.86
C CYS A 28 11.44 -13.61 12.17
N PRO A 29 10.40 -13.30 12.96
CA PRO A 29 10.15 -13.98 14.22
C PRO A 29 10.03 -15.50 14.05
N ALA A 30 10.68 -16.27 14.93
CA ALA A 30 10.64 -17.74 14.87
C ALA A 30 9.24 -18.34 15.07
N SER A 31 8.31 -17.55 15.61
CA SER A 31 6.90 -17.92 15.75
C SER A 31 6.05 -17.64 14.51
N ALA A 32 6.63 -17.01 13.47
CA ALA A 32 5.94 -16.83 12.21
C ALA A 32 5.85 -18.15 11.44
N GLU A 33 4.78 -18.30 10.66
CA GLU A 33 4.58 -19.41 9.74
C GLU A 33 4.41 -18.88 8.32
N VAL A 34 4.90 -19.63 7.32
CA VAL A 34 4.69 -19.31 5.91
C VAL A 34 3.85 -20.40 5.27
N VAL A 35 2.78 -20.02 4.58
CA VAL A 35 1.92 -20.91 3.80
C VAL A 35 1.97 -20.48 2.34
N ILE A 36 2.40 -21.37 1.46
CA ILE A 36 2.40 -21.14 0.01
C ILE A 36 1.27 -21.96 -0.60
N CYS A 37 0.28 -21.31 -1.22
CA CYS A 37 -0.91 -21.99 -1.73
C CYS A 37 -1.43 -21.38 -3.05
N ASP A 38 -2.09 -22.21 -3.86
CA ASP A 38 -2.80 -21.75 -5.06
C ASP A 38 -4.17 -21.12 -4.72
N ASP A 39 -4.84 -21.56 -3.64
CA ASP A 39 -6.11 -20.98 -3.17
C ASP A 39 -5.89 -19.87 -2.12
N PHE A 40 -5.21 -18.81 -2.57
CA PHE A 40 -4.81 -17.69 -1.71
C PHE A 40 -5.99 -17.00 -1.02
N VAL A 41 -7.07 -16.71 -1.77
CA VAL A 41 -8.23 -15.98 -1.25
C VAL A 41 -8.90 -16.77 -0.12
N SER A 42 -9.12 -18.07 -0.32
CA SER A 42 -9.77 -18.90 0.70
C SER A 42 -8.90 -19.03 1.95
N GLU A 43 -7.59 -19.19 1.81
CA GLU A 43 -6.68 -19.27 2.95
C GLU A 43 -6.71 -17.97 3.79
N VAL A 44 -6.62 -16.81 3.13
CA VAL A 44 -6.70 -15.51 3.81
C VAL A 44 -8.07 -15.32 4.47
N ARG A 45 -9.18 -15.68 3.80
CA ARG A 45 -10.54 -15.63 4.37
C ARG A 45 -10.65 -16.47 5.64
N ASN A 46 -10.12 -17.70 5.60
CA ASN A 46 -10.13 -18.61 6.74
C ASN A 46 -9.35 -18.04 7.93
N LEU A 47 -8.13 -17.55 7.69
CA LEU A 47 -7.27 -16.98 8.72
C LEU A 47 -7.85 -15.69 9.33
N LEU A 48 -8.49 -14.84 8.51
CA LEU A 48 -9.15 -13.62 8.97
C LEU A 48 -10.56 -13.85 9.54
N SER A 49 -11.10 -15.07 9.46
CA SER A 49 -12.53 -15.35 9.73
C SER A 49 -13.47 -14.40 8.95
N SER A 50 -13.13 -14.09 7.70
CA SER A 50 -13.84 -13.13 6.84
C SER A 50 -14.45 -13.82 5.63
N THR A 51 -15.68 -13.45 5.27
CA THR A 51 -16.36 -13.93 4.06
C THR A 51 -16.19 -12.99 2.87
N THR A 52 -15.62 -11.80 3.07
CA THR A 52 -15.64 -10.70 2.09
C THR A 52 -14.27 -10.35 1.51
N TYR A 53 -13.20 -10.98 1.97
CA TYR A 53 -11.85 -10.72 1.43
C TYR A 53 -11.74 -11.12 -0.04
N ASP A 54 -11.04 -10.33 -0.86
CA ASP A 54 -10.70 -10.65 -2.25
C ASP A 54 -9.32 -10.06 -2.61
N THR A 55 -8.74 -10.46 -3.73
CA THR A 55 -7.44 -9.99 -4.23
C THR A 55 -7.52 -8.71 -5.05
N ALA A 56 -8.71 -8.28 -5.48
CA ALA A 56 -8.89 -7.09 -6.30
C ALA A 56 -8.43 -5.80 -5.57
N ARG A 57 -7.31 -5.21 -6.02
CA ARG A 57 -6.78 -3.92 -5.57
C ARG A 57 -6.22 -3.16 -6.77
N GLY A 58 -7.00 -2.27 -7.36
CA GLY A 58 -6.60 -1.59 -8.60
C GLY A 58 -6.19 -2.61 -9.66
N THR A 59 -4.99 -2.43 -10.24
CA THR A 59 -4.47 -3.22 -11.36
C THR A 59 -3.63 -4.46 -10.99
N ASN A 60 -3.36 -4.74 -9.70
CA ASN A 60 -2.38 -5.77 -9.30
C ASN A 60 -2.95 -6.91 -8.44
N VAL A 61 -2.48 -8.13 -8.68
CA VAL A 61 -2.78 -9.32 -7.87
C VAL A 61 -1.89 -9.35 -6.63
N VAL A 62 -2.48 -9.60 -5.46
CA VAL A 62 -1.72 -9.72 -4.20
C VAL A 62 -0.81 -10.95 -4.24
N ALA A 63 0.51 -10.73 -4.15
CA ALA A 63 1.53 -11.78 -4.17
C ALA A 63 1.72 -12.47 -2.81
N ALA A 64 1.63 -11.72 -1.71
CA ALA A 64 1.66 -12.27 -0.37
C ALA A 64 0.91 -11.35 0.61
N LYS A 65 0.61 -11.88 1.80
CA LYS A 65 0.01 -11.14 2.89
C LYS A 65 0.41 -11.73 4.24
N THR A 66 0.95 -10.88 5.10
CA THR A 66 1.13 -11.18 6.52
C THR A 66 -0.17 -10.95 7.31
N ILE A 67 -0.58 -11.94 8.09
CA ILE A 67 -1.80 -11.93 8.91
C ILE A 67 -1.42 -12.15 10.38
N PRO A 68 -1.73 -11.20 11.28
CA PRO A 68 -1.63 -11.42 12.72
C PRO A 68 -2.76 -12.34 13.18
N VAL A 69 -2.43 -13.60 13.50
CA VAL A 69 -3.40 -14.60 14.00
C VAL A 69 -3.50 -14.52 15.52
N SER A 70 -2.40 -14.17 16.19
CA SER A 70 -2.35 -13.81 17.61
C SER A 70 -1.20 -12.82 17.87
N ASP A 71 -1.12 -12.29 19.09
CA ASP A 71 -0.03 -11.38 19.49
C ASP A 71 1.36 -12.01 19.24
N ASP A 72 1.48 -13.32 19.40
CA ASP A 72 2.75 -14.04 19.28
C ASP A 72 2.91 -14.81 17.95
N CYS A 73 1.88 -14.87 17.08
CA CYS A 73 1.90 -15.69 15.86
C CYS A 73 1.41 -14.91 14.63
N GLN A 74 2.26 -14.89 13.61
CA GLN A 74 2.02 -14.25 12.32
C GLN A 74 2.04 -15.30 11.22
N VAL A 75 1.04 -15.29 10.33
CA VAL A 75 1.01 -16.20 9.17
C VAL A 75 1.24 -15.38 7.90
N ILE A 76 2.29 -15.69 7.17
CA ILE A 76 2.59 -15.15 5.84
C ILE A 76 1.97 -16.08 4.81
N VAL A 77 0.91 -15.63 4.16
CA VAL A 77 0.29 -16.38 3.06
C VAL A 77 0.86 -15.89 1.75
N VAL A 78 1.42 -16.79 0.94
CA VAL A 78 2.00 -16.51 -0.37
C VAL A 78 1.07 -17.04 -1.45
N ASN A 79 0.65 -16.17 -2.36
CA ASN A 79 -0.16 -16.51 -3.52
C ASN A 79 0.71 -17.15 -4.59
N ALA A 80 0.57 -18.47 -4.79
CA ALA A 80 1.45 -19.23 -5.66
C ALA A 80 1.40 -18.77 -7.13
N GLU A 81 0.23 -18.40 -7.65
CA GLU A 81 0.02 -18.09 -9.07
C GLU A 81 0.93 -16.94 -9.57
N PRO A 82 0.88 -15.71 -9.03
CA PRO A 82 1.76 -14.63 -9.46
C PRO A 82 3.22 -14.83 -9.03
N VAL A 83 3.47 -15.63 -7.98
CA VAL A 83 4.81 -15.78 -7.38
C VAL A 83 5.64 -16.85 -8.10
N ARG A 84 5.02 -17.87 -8.70
CA ARG A 84 5.72 -19.01 -9.32
C ARG A 84 6.68 -18.58 -10.44
N GLY A 85 6.34 -17.51 -11.16
CA GLY A 85 7.15 -16.97 -12.26
C GLY A 85 8.20 -15.93 -11.86
N LEU A 86 8.32 -15.59 -10.57
CA LEU A 86 9.28 -14.58 -10.12
C LEU A 86 10.72 -15.14 -10.12
N GLU A 87 11.66 -14.27 -10.51
CA GLU A 87 13.09 -14.50 -10.35
C GLU A 87 13.45 -14.74 -8.87
N LEU A 88 14.46 -15.59 -8.62
CA LEU A 88 14.86 -15.96 -7.25
C LEU A 88 15.10 -14.74 -6.35
N ALA A 89 15.80 -13.72 -6.85
CA ALA A 89 16.06 -12.50 -6.08
C ALA A 89 14.78 -11.75 -5.67
N GLN A 90 13.74 -11.79 -6.50
CA GLN A 90 12.44 -11.19 -6.19
C GLN A 90 11.64 -12.07 -5.21
N LEU A 91 11.79 -13.39 -5.26
CA LEU A 91 11.21 -14.30 -4.25
C LEU A 91 11.81 -14.03 -2.86
N GLY A 92 13.13 -13.96 -2.75
CA GLY A 92 13.80 -13.66 -1.48
C GLY A 92 13.40 -12.28 -0.94
N ARG A 93 13.33 -11.29 -1.84
CA ARG A 93 12.84 -9.94 -1.51
C ARG A 93 11.39 -9.95 -1.01
N LEU A 94 10.49 -10.68 -1.67
CA LEU A 94 9.07 -10.77 -1.27
C LEU A 94 8.95 -11.28 0.17
N LEU A 95 9.66 -12.36 0.51
CA LEU A 95 9.61 -12.90 1.87
C LEU A 95 10.36 -12.03 2.89
N ALA A 96 11.39 -11.30 2.47
CA ALA A 96 12.02 -10.27 3.29
C ALA A 96 11.02 -9.14 3.62
N HIS A 97 10.22 -8.70 2.65
CA HIS A 97 9.18 -7.70 2.86
C HIS A 97 8.14 -8.19 3.88
N GLU A 98 7.56 -9.38 3.68
CA GLU A 98 6.57 -9.93 4.61
C GLU A 98 7.16 -10.19 6.01
N ALA A 99 8.42 -10.62 6.10
CA ALA A 99 9.14 -10.73 7.37
C ALA A 99 9.25 -9.39 8.11
N GLY A 100 9.39 -8.27 7.40
CA GLY A 100 9.38 -6.93 7.99
C GLY A 100 8.04 -6.61 8.65
N HIS A 101 6.92 -6.95 8.00
CA HIS A 101 5.58 -6.81 8.59
C HIS A 101 5.41 -7.72 9.82
N ALA A 102 5.82 -8.99 9.71
CA ALA A 102 5.78 -9.92 10.84
C ALA A 102 6.61 -9.41 12.03
N LEU A 103 7.76 -8.80 11.78
CA LEU A 103 8.61 -8.20 12.81
C LEU A 103 7.93 -7.00 13.50
N ILE A 104 7.36 -6.08 12.73
CA ILE A 104 6.59 -4.94 13.28
C ILE A 104 5.44 -5.43 14.17
N HIS A 105 4.66 -6.41 13.69
CA HIS A 105 3.54 -6.97 14.45
C HIS A 105 4.01 -7.67 15.73
N SER A 106 5.08 -8.48 15.67
CA SER A 106 5.60 -9.19 16.86
C SER A 106 6.08 -8.25 17.98
N ARG A 107 6.45 -7.01 17.63
CA ARG A 107 6.82 -5.97 18.60
C ARG A 107 5.63 -5.16 19.09
N MET A 108 4.42 -5.47 18.63
CA MET A 108 3.20 -4.73 18.91
C MET A 108 3.37 -3.23 18.62
N GLU A 109 4.12 -2.90 17.56
CA GLU A 109 4.31 -1.52 17.10
C GLU A 109 3.08 -0.93 16.42
N GLY A 110 1.97 -1.67 16.46
CA GLY A 110 0.65 -1.20 16.07
C GLY A 110 0.37 0.17 16.67
N HIS A 111 -0.24 1.01 15.83
CA HIS A 111 -0.64 2.34 16.26
C HIS A 111 -1.78 2.21 17.27
N PRO A 112 -1.89 3.12 18.26
CA PRO A 112 -2.88 3.01 19.33
C PRO A 112 -4.27 2.76 18.77
N ASP A 113 -5.04 1.93 19.47
CA ASP A 113 -6.42 1.60 19.15
C ASP A 113 -7.17 2.85 18.69
N LEU A 114 -7.54 2.84 17.40
CA LEU A 114 -8.54 3.77 16.90
C LEU A 114 -9.77 3.56 17.79
N ASP A 115 -10.17 4.57 18.55
CA ASP A 115 -11.45 4.51 19.25
C ASP A 115 -12.55 4.52 18.19
N LEU A 116 -12.97 3.33 17.74
CA LEU A 116 -14.00 3.12 16.73
C LEU A 116 -15.37 3.70 17.14
N ARG A 117 -15.49 4.22 18.37
CA ARG A 117 -16.66 4.94 18.88
C ARG A 117 -16.52 6.46 18.78
N SER A 118 -15.38 6.98 18.35
CA SER A 118 -15.17 8.41 18.19
C SER A 118 -15.98 8.93 17.00
N PRO A 119 -16.65 10.09 17.14
CA PRO A 119 -17.39 10.72 16.06
C PRO A 119 -16.51 11.10 14.85
N GLN A 120 -15.17 10.95 14.90
CA GLN A 120 -14.17 11.39 13.93
C GLN A 120 -13.86 10.41 12.78
N MET A 121 -14.84 9.62 12.32
CA MET A 121 -14.62 8.48 11.40
C MET A 121 -13.80 8.83 10.14
N GLY A 122 -13.99 10.02 9.55
CA GLY A 122 -13.21 10.47 8.37
C GLY A 122 -11.72 10.70 8.65
N GLU A 123 -11.37 11.22 9.83
CA GLU A 123 -9.96 11.35 10.24
C GLU A 123 -9.35 10.00 10.58
N GLN A 124 -10.14 9.05 11.09
CA GLN A 124 -9.67 7.70 11.37
C GLN A 124 -9.30 6.94 10.10
N VAL A 125 -10.07 7.08 9.03
CA VAL A 125 -9.73 6.50 7.72
C VAL A 125 -8.37 7.03 7.26
N LEU A 126 -8.17 8.35 7.27
CA LEU A 126 -6.89 8.95 6.88
C LEU A 126 -5.73 8.57 7.81
N TYR A 127 -6.00 8.42 9.11
CA TYR A 127 -5.01 7.94 10.08
C TYR A 127 -4.60 6.48 9.80
N ALA A 128 -5.56 5.61 9.49
CA ALA A 128 -5.30 4.22 9.11
C ALA A 128 -4.50 4.13 7.80
N LEU A 129 -4.82 4.98 6.82
CA LEU A 129 -4.09 5.07 5.54
C LEU A 129 -2.64 5.52 5.77
N ALA A 130 -2.44 6.58 6.54
CA ALA A 130 -1.11 7.11 6.88
C ALA A 130 -0.27 6.09 7.66
N THR A 131 -0.89 5.37 8.59
CA THR A 131 -0.29 4.27 9.36
C THR A 131 0.16 3.14 8.44
N THR A 132 -0.73 2.65 7.59
CA THR A 132 -0.44 1.53 6.69
C THR A 132 0.68 1.88 5.72
N ALA A 133 0.66 3.09 5.13
CA ALA A 133 1.71 3.55 4.23
C ALA A 133 3.04 3.78 4.97
N LEU A 134 3.02 4.15 6.26
CA LEU A 134 4.23 4.23 7.06
C LEU A 134 4.87 2.86 7.27
N ASP A 135 4.10 1.83 7.57
CA ASP A 135 4.64 0.48 7.73
C ASP A 135 5.29 -0.03 6.43
N GLU A 136 4.63 0.17 5.28
CA GLU A 136 5.26 -0.16 3.98
C GLU A 136 6.60 0.56 3.79
N TYR A 137 6.67 1.86 4.07
CA TYR A 137 7.91 2.62 3.97
C TYR A 137 9.01 2.04 4.87
N ARG A 138 8.68 1.71 6.13
CA ARG A 138 9.63 1.19 7.11
C ARG A 138 10.16 -0.17 6.70
N VAL A 139 9.29 -1.06 6.23
CA VAL A 139 9.64 -2.39 5.74
C VAL A 139 10.54 -2.28 4.53
N GLU A 140 10.13 -1.51 3.52
CA GLU A 140 10.87 -1.34 2.28
C GLU A 140 12.26 -0.76 2.52
N ARG A 141 12.40 0.21 3.44
CA ARG A 141 13.73 0.71 3.81
C ARG A 141 14.63 -0.34 4.42
N ALA A 142 14.09 -1.21 5.27
CA ALA A 142 14.86 -2.31 5.84
C ALA A 142 15.25 -3.33 4.75
N VAL A 143 14.34 -3.65 3.84
CA VAL A 143 14.60 -4.53 2.68
C VAL A 143 15.77 -3.99 1.83
N TYR A 144 15.78 -2.69 1.53
CA TYR A 144 16.91 -2.07 0.81
C TYR A 144 18.19 -2.04 1.62
N ALA A 145 18.11 -1.76 2.93
CA ALA A 145 19.28 -1.79 3.81
C ALA A 145 19.93 -3.18 3.89
N GLN A 146 19.14 -4.24 3.73
CA GLN A 146 19.66 -5.60 3.62
C GLN A 146 20.36 -5.85 2.28
N GLY A 147 20.10 -5.06 1.23
CA GLY A 147 20.69 -5.23 -0.10
C GLY A 147 19.83 -6.06 -1.06
N PHE A 148 18.52 -6.16 -0.82
CA PHE A 148 17.59 -6.73 -1.79
C PHE A 148 17.32 -5.75 -2.94
N PRO A 149 16.95 -6.25 -4.14
CA PRO A 149 16.66 -5.40 -5.29
C PRO A 149 15.40 -4.54 -5.09
N LEU A 150 15.23 -3.53 -5.95
CA LEU A 150 13.95 -2.82 -6.11
C LEU A 150 12.82 -3.81 -6.38
N ALA A 151 11.63 -3.51 -5.87
CA ALA A 151 10.43 -4.20 -6.32
C ALA A 151 10.24 -3.93 -7.82
N GLN A 152 9.65 -4.89 -8.56
CA GLN A 152 9.48 -4.77 -10.01
C GLN A 152 8.67 -3.53 -10.44
N GLU A 153 7.87 -3.00 -9.52
CA GLU A 153 6.96 -1.86 -9.66
C GLU A 153 7.49 -0.55 -9.04
N VAL A 154 8.81 -0.50 -8.78
CA VAL A 154 9.47 0.64 -8.14
C VAL A 154 10.47 1.26 -9.11
N ASP A 155 10.01 2.28 -9.82
CA ASP A 155 10.82 3.25 -10.55
C ASP A 155 10.01 4.55 -10.76
N TRP A 156 10.58 5.56 -11.43
CA TRP A 156 9.86 6.80 -11.70
C TRP A 156 8.73 6.65 -12.74
N PRO A 157 8.90 5.92 -13.86
CA PRO A 157 7.78 5.61 -14.74
C PRO A 157 6.58 4.95 -14.05
N ALA A 158 6.82 4.03 -13.11
CA ALA A 158 5.78 3.40 -12.29
C ALA A 158 5.14 4.40 -11.32
N ALA A 159 5.91 5.31 -10.71
CA ALA A 159 5.35 6.38 -9.89
C ALA A 159 4.43 7.33 -10.71
N GLY A 160 4.80 7.62 -11.96
CA GLY A 160 3.93 8.36 -12.88
C GLY A 160 2.69 7.55 -13.28
N GLN A 161 2.84 6.23 -13.46
CA GLN A 161 1.71 5.34 -13.73
C GLN A 161 0.73 5.29 -12.56
N VAL A 162 1.20 5.31 -11.31
CA VAL A 162 0.34 5.42 -10.11
C VAL A 162 -0.55 6.66 -10.19
N ALA A 163 -0.02 7.81 -10.61
CA ALA A 163 -0.84 9.02 -10.77
C ALA A 163 -1.92 8.87 -11.85
N THR A 164 -1.56 8.22 -12.96
CA THR A 164 -2.48 7.93 -14.07
C THR A 164 -3.59 6.97 -13.63
N ASP A 165 -3.23 5.89 -12.96
CA ASP A 165 -4.18 4.88 -12.47
C ASP A 165 -5.09 5.45 -11.38
N VAL A 166 -4.59 6.34 -10.52
CA VAL A 166 -5.43 7.10 -9.58
C VAL A 166 -6.48 7.94 -10.32
N ASN A 167 -6.12 8.60 -11.43
CA ASN A 167 -7.11 9.33 -12.23
C ASN A 167 -8.19 8.37 -12.78
N LEU A 168 -7.79 7.22 -13.33
CA LEU A 168 -8.71 6.22 -13.85
C LEU A 168 -9.67 5.71 -12.77
N ASP A 169 -9.14 5.21 -11.66
CA ASP A 169 -9.93 4.60 -10.59
C ASP A 169 -10.87 5.63 -9.93
N VAL A 170 -10.42 6.88 -9.75
CA VAL A 170 -11.29 7.94 -9.22
C VAL A 170 -12.43 8.26 -10.18
N MET A 171 -12.15 8.33 -11.49
CA MET A 171 -13.21 8.57 -12.48
C MET A 171 -14.18 7.40 -12.55
N GLU A 172 -13.68 6.16 -12.51
CA GLU A 172 -14.50 4.95 -12.45
C GLU A 172 -15.43 4.96 -11.25
N ALA A 173 -14.90 5.20 -10.04
CA ALA A 173 -15.69 5.28 -8.81
C ALA A 173 -16.79 6.35 -8.89
N VAL A 174 -16.52 7.49 -9.53
CA VAL A 174 -17.50 8.59 -9.67
C VAL A 174 -18.61 8.27 -10.68
N VAL A 175 -18.32 7.52 -11.74
CA VAL A 175 -19.33 7.17 -12.76
C VAL A 175 -20.04 5.85 -12.51
N ASP A 176 -19.57 5.05 -11.54
CA ASP A 176 -20.26 3.85 -11.10
C ASP A 176 -21.67 4.22 -10.62
N LYS A 177 -22.68 3.66 -11.29
CA LYS A 177 -24.09 3.89 -10.98
C LYS A 177 -24.47 3.41 -9.58
N THR A 178 -23.74 2.45 -9.04
CA THR A 178 -23.96 1.95 -7.69
C THR A 178 -23.54 2.97 -6.62
N ASN A 179 -22.66 3.91 -6.95
CA ASN A 179 -22.23 5.02 -6.08
C ASN A 179 -23.11 6.26 -6.17
N ALA A 180 -23.95 6.38 -7.20
CA ALA A 180 -24.68 7.62 -7.51
C ALA A 180 -25.58 8.15 -6.38
N ASN A 181 -26.05 7.30 -5.46
CA ASN A 181 -26.84 7.66 -4.29
C ASN A 181 -26.29 7.08 -2.98
N ASP A 182 -25.06 6.58 -3.00
CA ASP A 182 -24.43 5.94 -1.84
C ASP A 182 -23.08 6.62 -1.56
N VAL A 183 -23.12 7.62 -0.69
CA VAL A 183 -21.94 8.40 -0.31
C VAL A 183 -20.94 7.56 0.48
N GLU A 184 -21.41 6.57 1.25
CA GLU A 184 -20.55 5.69 2.04
C GLU A 184 -19.78 4.74 1.13
N ARG A 185 -20.45 4.17 0.13
CA ARG A 185 -19.81 3.34 -0.89
C ARG A 185 -18.78 4.12 -1.70
N LEU A 186 -19.14 5.32 -2.18
CA LEU A 186 -18.19 6.20 -2.86
C LEU A 186 -16.98 6.53 -1.97
N ALA A 187 -17.21 6.83 -0.69
CA ALA A 187 -16.13 7.07 0.26
C ALA A 187 -15.23 5.85 0.44
N GLY A 188 -15.80 4.65 0.48
CA GLY A 188 -15.09 3.37 0.51
C GLY A 188 -14.22 3.15 -0.73
N ASP A 189 -14.77 3.37 -1.92
CA ASP A 189 -14.04 3.21 -3.18
C ASP A 189 -12.88 4.22 -3.29
N ILE A 190 -13.12 5.50 -2.95
CA ILE A 190 -12.05 6.51 -2.92
C ILE A 190 -10.99 6.18 -1.85
N ALA A 191 -11.40 5.68 -0.67
CA ALA A 191 -10.46 5.23 0.35
C ALA A 191 -9.62 4.03 -0.12
N ALA A 192 -10.18 3.12 -0.93
CA ALA A 192 -9.44 2.03 -1.55
C ALA A 192 -8.38 2.55 -2.53
N VAL A 193 -8.73 3.53 -3.38
CA VAL A 193 -7.78 4.20 -4.28
C VAL A 193 -6.66 4.89 -3.51
N HIS A 194 -7.03 5.61 -2.45
CA HIS A 194 -6.09 6.26 -1.56
C HIS A 194 -5.12 5.25 -0.93
N ASN A 195 -5.64 4.14 -0.42
CA ASN A 195 -4.85 3.11 0.24
C ASN A 195 -3.78 2.51 -0.66
N TRP A 196 -4.18 1.98 -1.84
CA TRP A 196 -3.24 1.31 -2.72
C TRP A 196 -2.18 2.29 -3.23
N SER A 197 -2.57 3.50 -3.61
CA SER A 197 -1.64 4.49 -4.16
C SER A 197 -0.67 5.03 -3.11
N SER A 198 -1.12 5.23 -1.87
CA SER A 198 -0.24 5.67 -0.77
C SER A 198 0.80 4.63 -0.40
N LYS A 199 0.44 3.33 -0.43
CA LYS A 199 1.39 2.23 -0.26
C LYS A 199 2.46 2.24 -1.36
N LYS A 200 2.07 2.38 -2.63
CA LYS A 200 3.03 2.48 -3.75
C LYS A 200 3.95 3.69 -3.59
N MET A 201 3.42 4.84 -3.21
CA MET A 201 4.25 6.03 -2.95
C MET A 201 5.18 5.86 -1.74
N ALA A 202 4.82 5.03 -0.76
CA ALA A 202 5.70 4.66 0.34
C ALA A 202 6.89 3.81 -0.12
N TYR A 203 6.69 2.89 -1.07
CA TYR A 203 7.78 2.10 -1.68
C TYR A 203 8.76 3.02 -2.43
N ILE A 204 8.25 3.91 -3.29
CA ILE A 204 9.08 4.89 -4.00
C ILE A 204 9.87 5.76 -3.00
N ALA A 205 9.20 6.23 -1.94
CA ALA A 205 9.84 7.04 -0.90
C ALA A 205 10.95 6.27 -0.16
N ALA A 206 10.74 4.98 0.10
CA ALA A 206 11.72 4.11 0.74
C ALA A 206 12.96 3.90 -0.14
N ALA A 207 12.76 3.62 -1.43
CA ALA A 207 13.85 3.45 -2.39
C ALA A 207 14.69 4.71 -2.54
N VAL A 208 14.04 5.88 -2.64
CA VAL A 208 14.72 7.19 -2.67
C VAL A 208 15.46 7.48 -1.37
N ALA A 209 14.87 7.13 -0.22
CA ALA A 209 15.50 7.36 1.09
C ALA A 209 16.66 6.41 1.39
N ALA A 210 16.71 5.26 0.73
CA ALA A 210 17.79 4.27 0.83
C ALA A 210 18.87 4.44 -0.24
N ASP A 211 18.81 5.51 -1.05
CA ASP A 211 19.68 5.74 -2.21
C ASP A 211 19.68 4.58 -3.24
N ALA A 212 18.65 3.72 -3.21
CA ALA A 212 18.44 2.65 -4.19
C ALA A 212 17.84 3.18 -5.51
N MET A 213 17.30 4.40 -5.48
CA MET A 213 16.68 5.09 -6.60
C MET A 213 17.04 6.59 -6.55
N PRO A 214 17.26 7.26 -7.70
CA PRO A 214 17.59 8.68 -7.71
C PRO A 214 16.50 9.53 -7.06
N GLY A 215 16.89 10.51 -6.24
CA GLY A 215 15.93 11.41 -5.58
C GLY A 215 15.29 12.46 -6.50
N THR A 216 15.76 12.61 -7.74
CA THR A 216 15.17 13.50 -8.74
C THR A 216 14.02 12.79 -9.42
N VAL A 217 12.83 13.38 -9.40
CA VAL A 217 11.63 12.86 -10.06
C VAL A 217 11.84 12.83 -11.58
N ASP A 218 11.58 11.69 -12.21
CA ASP A 218 11.75 11.47 -13.66
C ASP A 218 10.59 10.65 -14.26
N VAL A 219 9.36 11.17 -14.14
CA VAL A 219 8.15 10.54 -14.70
C VAL A 219 8.08 10.79 -16.22
N LEU A 220 7.43 9.87 -16.95
CA LEU A 220 7.27 9.99 -18.41
C LEU A 220 6.43 11.22 -18.78
N THR A 221 6.64 11.76 -19.99
CA THR A 221 6.00 13.02 -20.43
C THR A 221 4.48 12.92 -20.39
N GLU A 222 3.93 11.79 -20.83
CA GLU A 222 2.51 11.50 -20.82
C GLU A 222 1.90 11.42 -19.41
N GLN A 223 2.71 11.13 -18.39
CA GLN A 223 2.29 11.01 -16.99
C GLN A 223 2.43 12.32 -16.20
N GLN A 224 3.14 13.33 -16.74
CA GLN A 224 3.47 14.57 -16.03
C GLN A 224 2.23 15.32 -15.53
N VAL A 225 1.16 15.35 -16.33
CA VAL A 225 -0.07 16.08 -15.95
C VAL A 225 -0.77 15.40 -14.77
N ASP A 226 -0.88 14.08 -14.78
CA ASP A 226 -1.46 13.35 -13.65
C ASP A 226 -0.54 13.43 -12.42
N TRP A 227 0.78 13.32 -12.60
CA TRP A 227 1.73 13.54 -11.50
C TRP A 227 1.57 14.92 -10.85
N ALA A 228 1.48 15.98 -11.65
CA ALA A 228 1.26 17.34 -11.19
C ALA A 228 -0.07 17.50 -10.43
N ASP A 229 -1.13 16.91 -10.97
CA ASP A 229 -2.48 16.98 -10.42
C ASP A 229 -2.63 16.29 -9.05
N TYR A 230 -1.94 15.17 -8.85
CA TYR A 230 -2.18 14.27 -7.71
C TYR A 230 -1.04 14.23 -6.69
N LEU A 231 0.23 14.27 -7.12
CA LEU A 231 1.36 13.89 -6.26
C LEU A 231 2.39 15.00 -6.08
N GLU A 232 2.69 15.79 -7.13
CA GLU A 232 3.79 16.76 -7.14
C GLU A 232 3.75 17.72 -5.95
N GLY A 233 2.59 18.36 -5.70
CA GLY A 233 2.44 19.37 -4.64
C GLY A 233 2.66 18.84 -3.22
N THR A 234 2.60 17.52 -3.00
CA THR A 234 2.76 16.92 -1.67
C THR A 234 4.01 16.04 -1.55
N TRP A 235 4.70 15.75 -2.65
CA TRP A 235 5.79 14.78 -2.69
C TRP A 235 6.94 15.10 -1.73
N SER A 236 7.42 16.35 -1.72
CA SER A 236 8.50 16.78 -0.84
C SER A 236 8.13 16.66 0.65
N HIS A 237 6.89 17.00 1.00
CA HIS A 237 6.36 16.86 2.36
C HIS A 237 6.23 15.38 2.77
N ARG A 238 5.77 14.52 1.85
CA ARG A 238 5.69 13.06 2.03
C ARG A 238 7.07 12.48 2.35
N LEU A 239 8.08 12.78 1.53
CA LEU A 239 9.47 12.36 1.77
C LEU A 239 10.02 12.87 3.10
N ALA A 240 9.80 14.14 3.42
CA ALA A 240 10.28 14.73 4.66
C ALA A 240 9.65 14.09 5.90
N ALA A 241 8.35 13.74 5.85
CA ALA A 241 7.67 13.05 6.95
C ALA A 241 8.19 11.63 7.13
N TYR A 242 8.33 10.86 6.05
CA TYR A 242 8.82 9.49 6.10
C TYR A 242 10.25 9.37 6.62
N ARG A 243 11.16 10.28 6.24
CA ARG A 243 12.57 10.27 6.70
C ARG A 243 12.75 10.33 8.22
N LEU A 244 11.71 10.71 8.96
CA LEU A 244 11.73 10.73 10.43
C LEU A 244 11.52 9.33 11.05
N ALA A 245 11.03 8.38 10.26
CA ALA A 245 10.74 7.04 10.71
C ALA A 245 12.01 6.16 10.69
N PRO A 246 12.23 5.36 11.74
CA PRO A 246 13.19 4.27 11.68
C PRO A 246 12.69 3.19 10.71
N ASP A 247 13.61 2.44 10.11
CA ASP A 247 13.23 1.26 9.33
C ASP A 247 12.60 0.15 10.21
N ALA A 248 12.07 -0.90 9.57
CA ALA A 248 11.43 -1.99 10.29
C ALA A 248 12.41 -2.80 11.16
N SER A 249 13.70 -2.83 10.84
CA SER A 249 14.71 -3.52 11.66
C SER A 249 14.90 -2.84 13.02
N SER A 250 14.66 -1.55 13.10
CA SER A 250 14.80 -0.75 14.32
C SER A 250 13.46 -0.57 15.05
N PRO A 251 13.36 -0.93 16.34
CA PRO A 251 12.13 -0.73 17.09
C PRO A 251 11.70 0.74 17.19
N ALA A 252 10.39 0.99 17.16
CA ALA A 252 9.82 2.33 17.28
C ALA A 252 8.79 2.39 18.42
N SER A 253 8.83 3.44 19.23
CA SER A 253 7.82 3.62 20.28
C SER A 253 6.50 4.12 19.70
N ALA A 254 5.38 3.76 20.34
CA ALA A 254 4.06 4.25 19.96
C ALA A 254 3.99 5.79 19.90
N ASP A 255 4.69 6.49 20.80
CA ASP A 255 4.78 7.95 20.78
C ASP A 255 5.53 8.51 19.57
N GLN A 256 6.62 7.87 19.17
CA GLN A 256 7.36 8.25 17.97
C GLN A 256 6.50 8.04 16.72
N LEU A 257 5.87 6.87 16.61
CA LEU A 257 5.00 6.51 15.50
C LEU A 257 3.79 7.45 15.40
N ARG A 258 3.12 7.76 16.53
CA ARG A 258 2.03 8.76 16.58
C ARG A 258 2.44 10.12 16.01
N ARG A 259 3.63 10.62 16.38
CA ARG A 259 4.11 11.93 15.89
C ARG A 259 4.40 11.92 14.39
N ILE A 260 4.89 10.80 13.85
CA ILE A 260 5.15 10.66 12.42
C ILE A 260 3.82 10.57 11.67
N VAL A 261 2.87 9.75 12.14
CA VAL A 261 1.54 9.62 11.54
C VAL A 261 0.79 10.95 11.56
N ALA A 262 0.90 11.76 12.62
CA ALA A 262 0.29 13.09 12.65
C ALA A 262 0.81 14.02 11.52
N LYS A 263 2.09 13.90 11.15
CA LYS A 263 2.66 14.64 9.99
C LYS A 263 2.14 14.09 8.68
N LEU A 264 2.14 12.76 8.52
CA LEU A 264 1.62 12.08 7.33
C LEU A 264 0.13 12.35 7.13
N LEU A 265 -0.66 12.49 8.20
CA LEU A 265 -2.08 12.82 8.13
C LEU A 265 -2.32 14.13 7.38
N THR A 266 -1.43 15.11 7.52
CA THR A 266 -1.53 16.35 6.74
C THR A 266 -1.28 16.08 5.25
N VAL A 267 -0.31 15.24 4.91
CA VAL A 267 -0.05 14.82 3.53
C VAL A 267 -1.25 14.07 2.96
N GLU A 268 -1.84 13.12 3.70
CA GLU A 268 -2.99 12.35 3.23
C GLU A 268 -4.25 13.21 3.06
N ARG A 269 -4.48 14.21 3.93
CA ARG A 269 -5.58 15.18 3.71
C ARG A 269 -5.41 15.97 2.41
N HIS A 270 -4.19 16.42 2.11
CA HIS A 270 -3.90 17.12 0.86
C HIS A 270 -4.05 16.19 -0.34
N TYR A 271 -3.64 14.93 -0.20
CA TYR A 271 -3.76 13.94 -1.27
C TYR A 271 -5.23 13.61 -1.59
N LEU A 272 -6.06 13.40 -0.57
CA LEU A 272 -7.52 13.24 -0.76
C LEU A 272 -8.14 14.49 -1.42
N THR A 273 -7.69 15.67 -1.01
CA THR A 273 -8.12 16.95 -1.62
C THR A 273 -7.69 17.05 -3.08
N ALA A 274 -6.49 16.56 -3.42
CA ALA A 274 -5.98 16.48 -4.78
C ALA A 274 -6.80 15.49 -5.62
N MET A 275 -7.33 14.41 -5.04
CA MET A 275 -8.32 13.54 -5.70
C MET A 275 -9.68 14.21 -5.93
N GLY A 276 -9.92 15.35 -5.29
CA GLY A 276 -11.18 16.11 -5.41
C GLY A 276 -12.17 15.79 -4.30
N PHE A 277 -11.73 15.19 -3.19
CA PHE A 277 -12.59 14.83 -2.06
C PHE A 277 -12.06 15.37 -0.74
N PHE A 278 -12.91 15.43 0.28
CA PHE A 278 -12.49 15.77 1.63
C PHE A 278 -13.53 15.28 2.65
N TYR A 279 -13.05 15.01 3.86
CA TYR A 279 -13.92 14.83 5.02
C TYR A 279 -14.12 16.17 5.72
N ARG A 280 -15.35 16.45 6.17
CA ARG A 280 -15.66 17.65 6.94
C ARG A 280 -16.66 17.34 8.03
N GLU A 281 -16.40 17.85 9.23
CA GLU A 281 -17.34 17.79 10.34
C GLU A 281 -18.50 18.79 10.15
N TYR A 282 -19.71 18.33 10.41
CA TYR A 282 -20.93 19.11 10.43
C TYR A 282 -21.87 18.60 11.52
N ARG A 283 -22.14 19.46 12.53
CA ARG A 283 -23.06 19.18 13.65
C ARG A 283 -22.77 17.83 14.32
N ASP A 284 -21.53 17.64 14.77
CA ASP A 284 -21.05 16.44 15.46
C ASP A 284 -21.12 15.13 14.64
N THR A 285 -21.29 15.25 13.32
CA THR A 285 -21.18 14.13 12.35
C THR A 285 -20.18 14.48 11.25
N TRP A 286 -19.61 13.49 10.57
CA TRP A 286 -18.66 13.71 9.48
C TRP A 286 -19.29 13.39 8.14
N GLY A 287 -19.14 14.32 7.20
CA GLY A 287 -19.53 14.13 5.81
C GLY A 287 -18.32 13.86 4.92
N PHE A 288 -18.51 13.01 3.91
CA PHE A 288 -17.61 12.88 2.78
C PHE A 288 -18.13 13.77 1.63
N HIS A 289 -17.25 14.62 1.09
CA HIS A 289 -17.64 15.67 0.16
C HIS A 289 -16.73 15.68 -1.06
N ARG A 290 -17.33 15.98 -2.22
CA ARG A 290 -16.60 16.30 -3.44
C ARG A 290 -16.32 17.80 -3.53
N ARG A 291 -15.11 18.17 -3.91
CA ARG A 291 -14.72 19.54 -4.25
C ARG A 291 -15.48 20.01 -5.49
N LYS A 292 -16.03 21.22 -5.43
CA LYS A 292 -16.74 21.87 -6.55
C LYS A 292 -15.75 22.55 -7.49
N ASP A 293 -14.93 21.77 -8.17
CA ASP A 293 -14.02 22.23 -9.23
C ASP A 293 -14.33 21.46 -10.53
N ASN A 294 -15.32 21.98 -11.26
CA ASN A 294 -15.85 21.28 -12.42
C ASN A 294 -14.90 21.31 -13.62
N SER A 295 -14.04 22.33 -13.73
CA SER A 295 -13.05 22.43 -14.81
C SER A 295 -11.95 21.39 -14.68
N LEU A 296 -11.34 21.26 -13.49
CA LEU A 296 -10.31 20.26 -13.26
C LEU A 296 -10.89 18.85 -13.36
N PHE A 297 -12.08 18.64 -12.81
CA PHE A 297 -12.78 17.37 -12.93
C PHE A 297 -13.08 16.99 -14.39
N ALA A 298 -13.59 17.92 -15.21
CA ALA A 298 -13.85 17.67 -16.62
C ALA A 298 -12.57 17.30 -17.38
N ALA A 299 -11.47 18.03 -17.15
CA ALA A 299 -10.19 17.73 -17.77
C ALA A 299 -9.67 16.33 -17.39
N ARG A 300 -9.80 15.94 -16.11
CA ARG A 300 -9.45 14.60 -15.61
C ARG A 300 -10.29 13.50 -16.25
N PHE A 301 -11.59 13.74 -16.34
CA PHE A 301 -12.53 12.81 -16.98
C PHE A 301 -12.21 12.60 -18.47
N GLU A 302 -11.94 13.68 -19.21
CA GLU A 302 -11.53 13.61 -20.62
C GLU A 302 -10.21 12.84 -20.79
N ARG A 303 -9.22 13.07 -19.91
CA ARG A 303 -7.97 12.29 -19.91
C ARG A 303 -8.22 10.80 -19.67
N ALA A 304 -9.03 10.46 -18.65
CA ALA A 304 -9.36 9.08 -18.34
C ALA A 304 -10.05 8.38 -19.52
N ALA A 305 -11.04 9.04 -20.13
CA ALA A 305 -11.73 8.53 -21.31
C ALA A 305 -10.76 8.27 -22.49
N ARG A 306 -9.81 9.18 -22.73
CA ARG A 306 -8.79 9.01 -23.78
C ARG A 306 -7.90 7.79 -23.52
N VAL A 307 -7.38 7.63 -22.30
CA VAL A 307 -6.52 6.49 -21.94
C VAL A 307 -7.26 5.17 -22.13
N VAL A 308 -8.54 5.09 -21.73
CA VAL A 308 -9.37 3.90 -21.95
C VAL A 308 -9.55 3.60 -23.43
N MET A 309 -9.82 4.61 -24.26
CA MET A 309 -9.96 4.44 -25.71
C MET A 309 -8.66 3.97 -26.37
N GLU A 310 -7.52 4.50 -25.96
CA GLU A 310 -6.20 4.12 -26.49
C GLU A 310 -5.85 2.67 -26.14
N ARG A 311 -6.16 2.22 -24.92
CA ARG A 311 -5.98 0.81 -24.50
C ARG A 311 -6.87 -0.14 -25.31
N ALA A 312 -8.15 0.21 -25.50
CA ALA A 312 -9.09 -0.63 -26.27
C ALA A 312 -8.78 -0.70 -27.78
N GLY A 313 -8.07 0.29 -28.33
CA GLY A 313 -7.63 0.28 -29.74
C GLY A 313 -6.29 -0.43 -29.99
N SER A 314 -5.64 -0.91 -28.94
CA SER A 314 -4.33 -1.60 -28.99
C SER A 314 -4.44 -3.12 -28.82
N GLU A 315 -5.65 -3.64 -28.60
CA GLU A 315 -6.01 -5.08 -28.57
C GLU A 315 -6.56 -5.55 -29.93
#